data_AF-A0A5C2RS39-F1
#
_entry.id   AF-A0A5C2RS39-F1
#
_cell.length_a   1.000
_cell.length_b   1.000
_cell.length_c   1.000
_cell.angle_alpha   90.00
_cell.angle_beta   90.00
_cell.angle_gamma   90.00
#
_symmetry.space_group_name_H-M   'P 1'
#
loop_
_entity.id
_entity.type
_entity.pdbx_description
1 polymer ?
#
loop_
_entity_poly.entity_id
_entity_poly.type
_entity_poly.pdbx_seq_one_letter_code
_entity_poly.pdbx_strand_id
1 'polypeptide(L)' 'KPKDLDSFLLPGLIHIAALQKTGLKIWDAAEDRVYVTRPIILFATADTVAMAYINGLVGHSGAQGCRVWC' A
#
# COMPACT_ATOMS: atom_id res chain seq x y z
N LYS A 1 -18.01 7.22 -0.79
CA LYS A 1 -16.58 7.34 -0.44
C LYS A 1 -16.42 6.86 1.00
N PRO A 2 -15.49 5.92 1.30
CA PRO A 2 -15.29 5.48 2.68
C PRO A 2 -15.01 6.69 3.57
N LYS A 3 -15.68 6.72 4.73
CA LYS A 3 -15.57 7.84 5.69
C LYS A 3 -14.20 7.84 6.38
N ASP A 4 -13.60 6.66 6.48
CA ASP A 4 -12.29 6.42 7.06
C ASP A 4 -11.40 5.74 6.00
N LEU A 5 -10.48 6.52 5.43
CA LEU A 5 -9.55 6.04 4.38
C LEU A 5 -8.46 5.14 4.96
N ASP A 6 -8.10 5.35 6.22
CA ASP A 6 -7.08 4.60 6.93
C ASP A 6 -7.54 3.16 7.15
N SER A 7 -8.84 2.96 7.40
CA SER A 7 -9.46 1.63 7.47
C SER A 7 -9.31 0.79 6.20
N PHE A 8 -9.06 1.42 5.04
CA PHE A 8 -8.94 0.74 3.75
C PHE A 8 -7.49 0.45 3.35
N LEU A 9 -6.59 1.41 3.56
CA LEU A 9 -5.20 1.30 3.12
C LEU A 9 -4.27 0.66 4.15
N LEU A 10 -4.41 1.03 5.42
CA LEU A 10 -3.46 0.62 6.47
C LEU A 10 -3.46 -0.89 6.74
N PRO A 11 -4.59 -1.62 6.79
CA PRO A 11 -4.57 -3.03 7.13
C PRO A 11 -3.71 -3.87 6.17
N GLY A 12 -3.82 -3.61 4.87
CA GLY A 12 -3.03 -4.31 3.85
C GLY A 12 -1.54 -3.99 3.96
N LEU A 13 -1.20 -2.70 4.09
CA LEU A 13 0.18 -2.24 4.18
C LEU A 13 0.87 -2.70 5.47
N ILE A 14 0.15 -2.74 6.60
CA ILE A 14 0.68 -3.22 7.88
C ILE A 14 1.00 -4.72 7.81
N HIS A 15 0.15 -5.53 7.19
CA HIS A 15 0.44 -6.96 7.02
C HIS A 15 1.70 -7.18 6.18
N ILE A 16 1.84 -6.45 5.07
CA ILE A 16 3.05 -6.53 4.23
C ILE A 16 4.27 -6.08 5.02
N ALA A 17 4.19 -4.99 5.78
CA ALA A 17 5.27 -4.50 6.62
C ALA A 17 5.67 -5.53 7.71
N ALA A 18 4.69 -6.23 8.29
CA ALA A 18 4.95 -7.31 9.23
C ALA A 18 5.71 -8.46 8.55
N LEU A 19 5.25 -8.91 7.38
CA LEU A 19 5.90 -9.97 6.60
C LEU A 19 7.30 -9.59 6.10
N GLN A 20 7.56 -8.30 5.82
CA GLN A 20 8.90 -7.82 5.49
C GLN A 20 9.87 -7.94 6.67
N LYS A 21 9.38 -7.75 7.90
CA LYS A 21 10.18 -7.87 9.13
C LYS A 21 10.38 -9.33 9.56
N THR A 22 9.31 -10.13 9.54
CA THR A 22 9.32 -11.51 10.06
C THR A 22 9.71 -12.55 8.99
N GLY A 23 9.50 -12.23 7.72
CA GLY A 23 9.68 -13.15 6.60
C GLY A 23 8.44 -13.99 6.30
N LEU A 24 8.13 -14.13 5.01
CA LEU A 24 7.07 -15.00 4.50
C LEU A 24 7.65 -16.36 4.14
N LYS A 25 7.25 -17.40 4.88
CA LYS A 25 7.61 -18.80 4.59
C LYS A 25 6.74 -19.33 3.45
N ILE A 26 7.38 -19.83 2.39
CA ILE A 26 6.73 -20.42 1.24
C ILE A 26 7.25 -21.85 1.10
N TRP A 27 6.34 -22.80 0.94
CA TRP A 27 6.69 -24.17 0.62
C TRP A 27 6.80 -24.32 -0.90
N ASP A 28 7.95 -24.79 -1.35
CA ASP A 28 8.23 -25.18 -2.73
C ASP A 28 8.05 -26.69 -2.85
N ALA A 29 6.99 -27.11 -3.53
CA ALA A 29 6.70 -28.52 -3.75
C ALA A 29 7.61 -29.16 -4.83
N ALA A 30 8.22 -28.36 -5.71
CA ALA A 30 9.09 -28.88 -6.76
C ALA A 30 10.46 -29.28 -6.21
N GLU A 31 10.95 -28.53 -5.23
CA GLU A 31 12.26 -28.76 -4.58
C GLU A 31 12.15 -29.34 -3.16
N ASP A 32 10.93 -29.70 -2.72
CA ASP A 32 10.59 -30.19 -1.39
C ASP A 32 11.27 -29.40 -0.25
N ARG A 33 11.17 -28.07 -0.32
CA ARG A 33 11.83 -27.17 0.64
C ARG A 33 10.93 -26.03 1.06
N VAL A 34 11.23 -25.47 2.24
CA VAL A 34 10.63 -24.21 2.69
C VAL A 34 11.67 -23.11 2.54
N TYR A 35 11.32 -22.04 1.85
CA TYR A 35 12.16 -20.85 1.72
C TYR A 35 11.46 -19.61 2.28
N VAL A 36 12.26 -18.63 2.71
CA VAL A 36 11.75 -17.38 3.30
C VAL A 36 11.92 -16.25 2.30
N THR A 37 10.83 -15.56 1.99
CA THR A 37 10.83 -14.37 1.14
C THR A 37 10.44 -13.13 1.93
N ARG A 38 10.77 -11.96 1.41
CA ARG A 38 10.33 -10.67 1.96
C ARG A 38 9.56 -9.95 0.86
N PRO A 39 8.22 -9.86 0.95
CA PRO A 39 7.41 -9.28 -0.13
C PRO A 39 7.74 -7.80 -0.32
N ILE A 40 7.71 -7.31 -1.54
CA ILE A 40 7.86 -5.89 -1.89
C ILE A 40 6.65 -5.43 -2.69
N ILE A 41 6.25 -4.17 -2.53
CA ILE A 41 5.17 -3.56 -3.30
C ILE A 41 5.83 -2.78 -4.44
N LEU A 42 5.75 -3.30 -5.66
CA LEU A 42 6.27 -2.63 -6.85
C LEU A 42 5.28 -1.60 -7.41
N PHE A 43 3.99 -1.95 -7.42
CA PHE A 43 2.92 -1.09 -7.90
C PHE A 43 1.85 -0.96 -6.82
N ALA A 44 1.90 0.13 -6.07
CA ALA A 44 0.88 0.49 -5.10
C ALA A 44 -0.19 1.34 -5.81
N THR A 45 -1.14 0.70 -6.49
CA THR A 45 -2.23 1.38 -7.22
C THR A 45 -3.38 1.72 -6.27
N ALA A 46 -3.88 2.96 -6.31
CA ALA A 46 -5.07 3.35 -5.57
C ALA A 46 -5.78 4.52 -6.26
N ASP A 47 -7.07 4.69 -5.97
CA ASP A 47 -7.87 5.77 -6.54
C ASP A 47 -7.42 7.14 -6.05
N THR A 48 -7.82 8.20 -6.77
CA THR A 48 -7.43 9.62 -6.59
C THR A 48 -7.09 10.06 -5.17
N VAL A 49 -7.92 9.72 -4.18
CA VAL A 49 -7.76 10.17 -2.79
C VAL A 49 -6.74 9.31 -2.05
N ALA A 50 -6.75 8.00 -2.28
CA ALA A 50 -5.85 7.04 -1.66
C ALA A 50 -4.42 7.13 -2.24
N MET A 51 -4.29 7.48 -3.52
CA MET A 51 -2.98 7.66 -4.17
C MET A 51 -2.12 8.73 -3.48
N ALA A 52 -2.74 9.83 -3.04
CA ALA A 52 -2.05 10.91 -2.31
C ALA A 52 -1.35 10.41 -1.03
N TYR A 53 -1.97 9.47 -0.32
CA TYR A 53 -1.38 8.85 0.88
C TYR A 53 -0.23 7.90 0.55
N ILE A 54 -0.24 7.28 -0.64
CA ILE A 54 0.76 6.31 -1.07
C ILE A 54 2.01 7.00 -1.63
N ASN A 55 1.83 8.01 -2.48
CA ASN A 55 2.94 8.69 -3.16
C ASN A 55 3.40 9.98 -2.47
N GLY A 56 2.71 10.41 -1.40
CA GLY A 56 2.99 11.66 -0.69
C GLY A 56 2.70 12.92 -1.51
N LEU A 57 2.03 12.78 -2.66
CA LEU A 57 1.60 13.88 -3.51
C LEU A 57 0.22 14.36 -3.10
N VAL A 58 -0.20 15.45 -3.73
CA VAL A 58 -1.53 16.01 -3.53
C VAL A 58 -2.58 15.29 -4.39
N GLY A 59 -3.84 15.30 -3.95
CA GLY A 59 -4.95 14.77 -4.75
C GLY A 59 -5.17 15.55 -6.06
N HIS A 60 -6.12 15.11 -6.88
CA HIS A 60 -6.38 15.64 -8.22
C HIS A 60 -6.49 17.19 -8.30
N SER A 61 -7.07 17.84 -7.29
CA SER A 61 -7.21 19.31 -7.22
C SER A 61 -6.05 20.04 -6.56
N GLY A 62 -5.01 19.34 -6.10
CA GLY A 62 -3.95 19.93 -5.30
C GLY A 62 -3.09 20.96 -6.05
N ALA A 63 -2.95 20.82 -7.37
CA ALA A 63 -2.26 21.80 -8.21
C ALA A 63 -2.97 23.17 -8.24
N GLN A 64 -4.28 23.19 -7.97
CA GLN A 64 -5.08 24.41 -8.00
C GLN A 64 -5.03 25.20 -6.67
N GLY A 65 -4.48 24.60 -5.61
CA GLY A 65 -4.41 25.19 -4.28
C GLY A 65 -5.76 25.69 -3.77
N CYS A 66 -5.73 26.75 -2.97
CA CYS A 66 -6.92 27.41 -2.42
C CYS A 66 -7.78 28.16 -3.46
N ARG A 67 -7.33 28.32 -4.71
CA ARG A 67 -7.94 29.27 -5.66
C ARG A 67 -9.33 28.88 -6.18
N VAL A 68 -9.73 27.62 -6.04
CA VAL A 68 -10.99 27.10 -6.62
C VAL A 68 -12.13 27.06 -5.61
N TRP A 69 -11.83 27.04 -4.31
CA TRP A 69 -12.81 26.81 -3.24
C TRP A 69 -12.70 27.81 -2.07
N CYS A 70 -11.84 28.84 -2.20
CA CYS A 70 -11.80 29.98 -1.29
C CYS A 70 -12.71 31.11 -1.75
#